data_AF-Q7MZJ4-F1
#
_entry.id   AF-Q7MZJ4-F1
#
_cell.length_a   1.000
_cell.length_b   1.000
_cell.length_c   1.000
_cell.angle_alpha   90.00
_cell.angle_beta   90.00
_cell.angle_gamma   90.00
#
_symmetry.space_group_name_H-M   'P 1'
#
loop_
_entity.id
_entity.type
_entity.pdbx_description
1 polymer ?
#
loop_
_entity_poly.entity_id
_entity_poly.type
_entity_poly.pdbx_seq_one_letter_code
_entity_poly.pdbx_strand_id
1 'polypeptide(L)'
;MSELYKGMSQEAFENGYFYVTELRQFAKSLGIATSHLKKNELELHIRSCLFGYSGDLPIAIPNKRDRVGRDLLALESLVINYVSDKQTKNFLLEQVNRQYGPLADKSGQWYWLNYWRKAQIANNNKITYGDLVEHLASLKQQEGRLPQIPSARLNNFISDFIADPENKDKGKKQALEIWQALKEKNLPKTYLAYKQNKYQIEK
;
A
#
# COMPACT_ATOMS: atom_id res chain seq x y z
N MET A 1 19.37 4.02 -12.14
CA MET A 1 18.33 4.02 -11.08
C MET A 1 18.90 4.75 -9.87
N SER A 2 18.06 5.44 -9.09
CA SER A 2 18.49 6.15 -7.88
C SER A 2 19.06 5.17 -6.85
N GLU A 3 20.20 5.50 -6.24
CA GLU A 3 20.85 4.71 -5.19
C GLU A 3 20.51 5.28 -3.80
N LEU A 4 20.35 4.41 -2.80
CA LEU A 4 20.16 4.80 -1.41
C LEU A 4 21.51 4.91 -0.70
N TYR A 5 21.82 6.09 -0.15
CA TYR A 5 23.06 6.33 0.59
C TYR A 5 22.85 7.32 1.75
N LYS A 6 23.75 7.26 2.73
CA LYS A 6 23.73 8.19 3.88
C LYS A 6 24.10 9.59 3.41
N GLY A 7 23.30 10.60 3.77
CA GLY A 7 23.53 12.00 3.37
C GLY A 7 22.91 12.41 2.03
N MET A 8 22.10 11.54 1.40
CA MET A 8 21.26 11.96 0.27
C MET A 8 20.28 13.07 0.68
N SER A 9 19.87 13.94 -0.24
CA SER A 9 18.86 14.95 0.08
C SER A 9 17.48 14.32 0.30
N GLN A 10 16.63 14.98 1.10
CA GLN A 10 15.24 14.57 1.29
C GLN A 10 14.50 14.51 -0.05
N GLU A 11 14.72 15.49 -0.93
CA GLU A 11 14.12 15.53 -2.25
C GLU A 11 14.52 14.31 -3.09
N ALA A 12 15.82 13.96 -3.15
CA ALA A 12 16.29 12.79 -3.88
C ALA A 12 15.69 11.48 -3.34
N PHE A 13 15.43 11.41 -2.03
CA PHE A 13 14.77 10.26 -1.41
C PHE A 13 13.28 10.20 -1.76
N GLU A 14 12.56 11.31 -1.64
CA GLU A 14 11.12 11.37 -1.90
C GLU A 14 10.80 11.12 -3.38
N ASN A 15 11.62 11.68 -4.27
CA ASN A 15 11.50 11.51 -5.71
C ASN A 15 12.09 10.20 -6.22
N GLY A 16 12.92 9.52 -5.43
CA GLY A 16 13.49 8.23 -5.80
C GLY A 16 12.44 7.13 -5.94
N TYR A 17 12.72 6.15 -6.80
CA TYR A 17 11.92 4.92 -6.89
C TYR A 17 12.75 3.72 -6.43
N PHE A 18 12.56 3.34 -5.16
CA PHE A 18 13.29 2.24 -4.54
C PHE A 18 12.43 0.99 -4.42
N TYR A 19 13.00 -0.17 -4.67
CA TYR A 19 12.39 -1.45 -4.39
C TYR A 19 12.40 -1.75 -2.89
N VAL A 20 11.47 -2.58 -2.44
CA VAL A 20 11.35 -2.94 -1.01
C VAL A 20 12.60 -3.64 -0.49
N THR A 21 13.31 -4.40 -1.34
CA THR A 21 14.57 -5.07 -1.00
C THR A 21 15.68 -4.07 -0.72
N GLU A 22 15.82 -3.05 -1.56
CA GLU A 22 16.78 -1.95 -1.40
C GLU A 22 16.50 -1.16 -0.12
N LEU A 23 15.23 -0.79 0.10
CA LEU A 23 14.80 -0.09 1.31
C LEU A 23 15.08 -0.92 2.57
N ARG A 24 14.89 -2.24 2.54
CA ARG A 24 15.19 -3.13 3.67
C ARG A 24 16.68 -3.21 3.95
N GLN A 25 17.52 -3.34 2.91
CA GLN A 25 18.97 -3.38 3.08
C GLN A 25 19.49 -2.07 3.65
N PHE A 26 18.99 -0.94 3.14
CA PHE A 26 19.38 0.38 3.61
C PHE A 26 18.88 0.66 5.03
N ALA A 27 17.63 0.33 5.35
CA ALA A 27 17.09 0.46 6.71
C ALA A 27 17.93 -0.34 7.73
N LYS A 28 18.40 -1.54 7.37
CA LYS A 28 19.31 -2.33 8.23
C LYS A 28 20.64 -1.61 8.49
N SER A 29 21.22 -0.93 7.49
CA SER A 29 22.48 -0.18 7.66
C SER A 29 22.32 1.10 8.51
N LEU A 30 21.08 1.51 8.75
CA LEU A 30 20.68 2.56 9.68
C LEU A 30 20.27 2.02 11.07
N GLY A 31 20.30 0.71 11.29
CA GLY A 31 19.88 0.10 12.56
C GLY A 31 18.36 0.00 12.76
N ILE A 32 17.56 0.21 11.69
CA ILE A 32 16.10 0.14 11.75
C ILE A 32 15.64 -1.32 11.69
N ALA A 33 14.80 -1.74 12.63
CA ALA A 33 14.14 -3.04 12.58
C ALA A 33 13.14 -3.08 11.42
N THR A 34 13.34 -3.99 10.46
CA THR A 34 12.55 -4.01 9.21
C THR A 34 11.43 -5.05 9.20
N SER A 35 11.38 -5.97 10.17
CA SER A 35 10.42 -7.08 10.17
C SER A 35 8.98 -6.54 10.13
N HIS A 36 8.16 -7.13 9.26
CA HIS A 36 6.72 -6.82 9.12
C HIS A 36 6.31 -5.40 8.68
N LEU A 37 7.25 -4.45 8.53
CA LEU A 37 6.99 -3.15 7.92
C LEU A 37 6.74 -3.28 6.41
N LYS A 38 5.71 -2.60 5.92
CA LYS A 38 5.43 -2.41 4.48
C LYS A 38 6.42 -1.40 3.88
N LYS A 39 6.46 -1.35 2.55
CA LYS A 39 7.36 -0.43 1.82
C LYS A 39 7.20 1.04 2.27
N ASN A 40 5.98 1.57 2.28
CA ASN A 40 5.72 2.95 2.70
C ASN A 40 6.02 3.18 4.19
N GLU A 41 5.87 2.16 5.03
CA GLU A 41 6.20 2.24 6.46
C GLU A 41 7.73 2.30 6.65
N LEU A 42 8.49 1.48 5.91
CA LEU A 42 9.96 1.57 5.86
C LEU A 42 10.44 2.95 5.40
N GLU A 43 9.80 3.52 4.38
CA GLU A 43 10.12 4.87 3.90
C GLU A 43 9.94 5.92 5.00
N LEU A 44 8.90 5.82 5.85
CA LEU A 44 8.70 6.75 6.99
C LEU A 44 9.80 6.60 8.05
N HIS A 45 10.17 5.37 8.41
CA HIS A 45 11.26 5.13 9.35
C HIS A 45 12.60 5.67 8.84
N ILE A 46 12.92 5.45 7.55
CA ILE A 46 14.13 6.00 6.93
C ILE A 46 14.09 7.53 6.92
N ARG A 47 12.93 8.14 6.62
CA ARG A 47 12.77 9.61 6.68
C ARG A 47 13.00 10.17 8.07
N SER A 48 12.52 9.49 9.10
CA SER A 48 12.76 9.92 10.49
C SER A 48 14.24 9.86 10.84
N CYS A 49 14.92 8.78 10.45
CA CYS A 49 16.35 8.61 10.71
C CYS A 49 17.23 9.60 9.94
N LEU A 50 16.95 9.88 8.66
CA LEU A 50 17.81 10.72 7.82
C LEU A 50 17.45 12.20 7.84
N PHE A 51 16.17 12.54 7.99
CA PHE A 51 15.66 13.90 7.78
C PHE A 51 14.92 14.47 8.99
N GLY A 52 14.86 13.72 10.11
CA GLY A 52 14.21 14.19 11.33
C GLY A 52 12.69 14.27 11.24
N TYR A 53 12.04 13.42 10.43
CA TYR A 53 10.58 13.29 10.44
C TYR A 53 10.07 13.01 11.87
N SER A 54 9.19 13.89 12.36
CA SER A 54 8.71 13.95 13.74
C SER A 54 7.27 13.44 13.93
N GLY A 55 6.63 12.91 12.89
CA GLY A 55 5.31 12.29 13.01
C GLY A 55 5.36 10.89 13.61
N ASP A 56 4.19 10.38 14.00
CA ASP A 56 4.07 9.03 14.55
C ASP A 56 4.54 7.98 13.55
N LEU A 57 5.52 7.17 13.98
CA LEU A 57 6.07 6.13 13.16
C LEU A 57 5.18 4.87 13.20
N PRO A 58 4.94 4.24 12.04
CA PRO A 58 4.13 3.04 11.99
C PRO A 58 4.81 1.90 12.76
N ILE A 59 4.04 1.23 13.60
CA ILE A 59 4.49 0.06 14.36
C ILE A 59 4.34 -1.19 13.50
N ALA A 60 5.35 -2.05 13.53
CA ALA A 60 5.34 -3.34 12.86
C ALA A 60 4.34 -4.30 13.53
N ILE A 61 3.08 -4.30 13.07
CA ILE A 61 2.08 -5.26 13.55
C ILE A 61 2.22 -6.58 12.78
N PRO A 62 2.55 -7.71 13.46
CA PRO A 62 2.61 -9.02 12.84
C PRO A 62 1.21 -9.53 12.49
N ASN A 63 1.12 -10.44 11.51
CA ASN A 63 -0.15 -11.05 11.15
C ASN A 63 -0.59 -12.13 12.15
N LYS A 64 0.37 -12.73 12.86
CA LYS A 64 0.15 -13.74 13.89
C LYS A 64 0.79 -13.29 15.20
N ARG A 65 0.06 -13.44 16.29
CA ARG A 65 0.54 -13.10 17.64
C ARG A 65 1.20 -14.29 18.34
N ASP A 66 0.77 -15.51 18.02
CA ASP A 66 1.32 -16.74 18.58
C ASP A 66 1.62 -17.80 17.49
N ARG A 67 2.02 -19.01 17.93
CA ARG A 67 2.37 -20.14 17.05
C ARG A 67 1.28 -21.23 17.00
N VAL A 68 0.09 -20.98 17.55
CA VAL A 68 -0.94 -21.99 17.82
C VAL A 68 -1.72 -22.40 16.57
N GLY A 69 -1.63 -21.64 15.47
CA GLY A 69 -2.27 -22.00 14.20
C GLY A 69 -2.81 -20.79 13.46
N ARG A 70 -3.76 -21.01 12.54
CA ARG A 70 -4.60 -19.92 11.99
C ARG A 70 -5.86 -19.77 12.84
N ASP A 71 -6.49 -18.61 12.80
CA ASP A 71 -7.80 -18.41 13.41
C ASP A 71 -8.88 -19.29 12.75
N LEU A 72 -9.89 -19.68 13.54
CA LEU A 72 -11.12 -20.26 13.02
C LEU A 72 -11.87 -19.20 12.19
N LEU A 73 -12.25 -19.54 10.96
CA LEU A 73 -13.03 -18.66 10.10
C LEU A 73 -14.53 -18.75 10.46
N ALA A 74 -14.95 -17.95 11.44
CA ALA A 74 -16.33 -17.75 11.86
C ALA A 74 -16.51 -16.28 12.24
N LEU A 75 -17.71 -15.72 12.12
CA LEU A 75 -17.94 -14.27 12.30
C LEU A 75 -17.55 -13.81 13.71
N GLU A 76 -17.80 -14.63 14.72
CA GLU A 76 -17.57 -14.36 16.13
C GLU A 76 -16.11 -14.60 16.55
N SER A 77 -15.31 -15.25 15.70
CA SER A 77 -13.90 -15.52 15.99
C SER A 77 -13.10 -14.23 16.05
N LEU A 78 -12.28 -14.08 17.09
CA LEU A 78 -11.29 -13.01 17.18
C LEU A 78 -10.22 -13.15 16.10
N VAL A 79 -9.74 -12.00 15.60
CA VAL A 79 -8.62 -11.92 14.67
C VAL A 79 -7.31 -11.83 15.45
N ILE A 80 -6.62 -12.95 15.61
CA ILE A 80 -5.39 -13.08 16.41
C ILE A 80 -4.24 -13.54 15.50
N ASN A 81 -4.45 -14.62 14.76
CA ASN A 81 -3.50 -15.28 13.87
C ASN A 81 -4.00 -15.29 12.42
N TYR A 82 -4.28 -14.08 11.93
CA TYR A 82 -4.78 -13.81 10.60
C TYR A 82 -3.85 -14.31 9.49
N VAL A 83 -4.43 -15.01 8.51
CA VAL A 83 -3.74 -15.46 7.30
C VAL A 83 -4.47 -14.89 6.09
N SER A 84 -3.78 -14.08 5.29
CA SER A 84 -4.35 -13.41 4.11
C SER A 84 -4.33 -14.31 2.85
N ASP A 85 -4.77 -15.55 2.97
CA ASP A 85 -4.79 -16.53 1.88
C ASP A 85 -6.13 -16.57 1.13
N LYS A 86 -6.23 -17.45 0.13
CA LYS A 86 -7.45 -17.65 -0.65
C LYS A 86 -8.62 -18.08 0.24
N GLN A 87 -8.38 -18.95 1.23
CA GLN A 87 -9.41 -19.44 2.13
C GLN A 87 -10.06 -18.30 2.94
N THR A 88 -9.25 -17.44 3.57
CA THR A 88 -9.76 -16.27 4.29
C THR A 88 -10.49 -15.31 3.37
N LYS A 89 -9.95 -15.03 2.18
CA LYS A 89 -10.59 -14.10 1.23
C LYS A 89 -11.94 -14.62 0.75
N ASN A 90 -12.04 -15.91 0.44
CA ASN A 90 -13.28 -16.54 0.03
C ASN A 90 -14.32 -16.46 1.15
N PHE A 91 -13.93 -16.83 2.38
CA PHE A 91 -14.81 -16.70 3.55
C PHE A 91 -15.35 -15.27 3.69
N LEU A 92 -14.47 -14.25 3.65
CA LEU A 92 -14.89 -12.86 3.79
C LEU A 92 -15.85 -12.43 2.66
N LEU A 93 -15.55 -12.78 1.41
CA LEU A 93 -16.41 -12.45 0.27
C LEU A 93 -17.77 -13.15 0.34
N GLU A 94 -17.81 -14.42 0.73
CA GLU A 94 -19.05 -15.17 0.91
C GLU A 94 -19.94 -14.54 2.00
N GLN A 95 -19.35 -14.15 3.13
CA GLN A 95 -20.10 -13.50 4.22
C GLN A 95 -20.59 -12.10 3.80
N VAL A 96 -19.77 -11.31 3.11
CA VAL A 96 -20.21 -10.02 2.55
C VAL A 96 -21.42 -10.23 1.62
N ASN A 97 -21.33 -11.19 0.70
CA ASN A 97 -22.42 -11.46 -0.24
C ASN A 97 -23.70 -11.93 0.45
N ARG A 98 -23.59 -12.73 1.53
CA ARG A 98 -24.74 -13.19 2.32
C ARG A 98 -25.43 -12.04 3.07
N GLN A 99 -24.68 -11.10 3.63
CA GLN A 99 -25.21 -10.04 4.49
C GLN A 99 -25.64 -8.79 3.72
N TYR A 100 -24.91 -8.42 2.66
CA TYR A 100 -25.09 -7.16 1.94
C TYR A 100 -25.48 -7.35 0.47
N GLY A 101 -25.62 -8.60 0.02
CA GLY A 101 -25.82 -8.93 -1.38
C GLY A 101 -24.54 -8.83 -2.22
N PRO A 102 -24.60 -9.15 -3.52
CA PRO A 102 -23.44 -9.11 -4.41
C PRO A 102 -22.89 -7.69 -4.56
N LEU A 103 -21.64 -7.48 -4.14
CA LEU A 103 -20.95 -6.20 -4.27
C LEU A 103 -19.73 -6.34 -5.20
N ALA A 104 -19.54 -5.37 -6.10
CA ALA A 104 -18.41 -5.36 -7.03
C ALA A 104 -17.06 -5.29 -6.28
N ASP A 105 -16.05 -5.99 -6.78
CA ASP A 105 -14.69 -5.90 -6.24
C ASP A 105 -14.04 -4.56 -6.60
N LYS A 106 -13.24 -4.05 -5.67
CA LYS A 106 -12.48 -2.82 -5.84
C LYS A 106 -10.99 -3.06 -5.78
N SER A 107 -10.28 -2.37 -6.68
CA SER A 107 -8.83 -2.30 -6.63
C SER A 107 -8.37 -1.77 -5.27
N GLY A 108 -7.50 -2.54 -4.61
CA GLY A 108 -6.94 -2.18 -3.31
C GLY A 108 -7.77 -2.52 -2.07
N GLN A 109 -8.96 -3.13 -2.20
CA GLN A 109 -9.80 -3.48 -1.04
C GLN A 109 -9.05 -4.30 0.02
N TRP A 110 -8.22 -5.24 -0.41
CA TRP A 110 -7.42 -6.07 0.49
C TRP A 110 -6.29 -5.30 1.19
N TYR A 111 -5.73 -4.28 0.54
CA TYR A 111 -4.73 -3.41 1.16
C TYR A 111 -5.37 -2.60 2.28
N TRP A 112 -6.51 -1.97 1.99
CA TRP A 112 -7.21 -1.10 2.93
C TRP A 112 -7.84 -1.89 4.09
N LEU A 113 -8.42 -3.06 3.83
CA LEU A 113 -8.88 -3.96 4.88
C LEU A 113 -7.74 -4.34 5.83
N ASN A 114 -6.57 -4.69 5.28
CA ASN A 114 -5.42 -5.06 6.10
C ASN A 114 -4.79 -3.85 6.82
N TYR A 115 -4.87 -2.66 6.23
CA TYR A 115 -4.45 -1.41 6.87
C TYR A 115 -5.32 -1.12 8.08
N TRP A 116 -6.65 -1.13 7.91
CA TRP A 116 -7.62 -0.93 8.98
C TRP A 116 -7.45 -1.98 10.09
N ARG A 117 -7.35 -3.27 9.74
CA ARG A 117 -7.13 -4.36 10.69
C ARG A 117 -5.91 -4.13 11.58
N LYS A 118 -4.79 -3.71 10.97
CA LYS A 118 -3.56 -3.41 11.71
C LYS A 118 -3.73 -2.19 12.62
N ALA A 119 -4.43 -1.16 12.17
CA ALA A 119 -4.71 0.03 12.99
C ALA A 119 -5.58 -0.31 14.22
N GLN A 120 -6.61 -1.15 14.05
CA GLN A 120 -7.43 -1.65 15.17
C GLN A 120 -6.57 -2.39 16.21
N ILE A 121 -5.69 -3.29 15.74
CA ILE A 121 -4.77 -4.03 16.61
C ILE A 121 -3.80 -3.09 17.34
N ALA A 122 -3.22 -2.10 16.63
CA ALA A 122 -2.30 -1.14 17.23
C ALA A 122 -2.97 -0.30 18.33
N ASN A 123 -4.27 -0.03 18.18
CA ASN A 123 -5.08 0.68 19.17
C ASN A 123 -5.63 -0.24 20.28
N ASN A 124 -5.14 -1.48 20.39
CA ASN A 124 -5.59 -2.49 21.36
C ASN A 124 -7.08 -2.89 21.24
N ASN A 125 -7.72 -2.62 20.10
CA ASN A 125 -9.09 -3.05 19.86
C ASN A 125 -9.12 -4.56 19.58
N LYS A 126 -10.11 -5.24 20.17
CA LYS A 126 -10.41 -6.64 19.88
C LYS A 126 -11.42 -6.65 18.73
N ILE A 127 -10.99 -7.17 17.58
CA ILE A 127 -11.83 -7.29 16.39
C ILE A 127 -12.06 -8.75 16.05
N THR A 128 -13.19 -9.01 15.43
CA THR A 128 -13.66 -10.30 14.96
C THR A 128 -13.60 -10.37 13.44
N TYR A 129 -13.84 -11.56 12.89
CA TYR A 129 -14.04 -11.72 11.45
C TYR A 129 -15.33 -11.06 10.96
N GLY A 130 -16.35 -10.93 11.81
CA GLY A 130 -17.54 -10.11 11.55
C GLY A 130 -17.17 -8.66 11.25
N ASP A 131 -16.33 -8.05 12.09
CA ASP A 131 -15.87 -6.67 11.86
C ASP A 131 -15.07 -6.53 10.53
N LEU A 132 -14.31 -7.57 10.15
CA LEU A 132 -13.64 -7.61 8.85
C LEU A 132 -14.62 -7.68 7.67
N VAL A 133 -15.73 -8.40 7.83
CA VAL A 133 -16.80 -8.49 6.82
C VAL A 133 -17.49 -7.13 6.66
N GLU A 134 -17.89 -6.50 7.77
CA GLU A 134 -18.50 -5.17 7.76
C GLU A 134 -17.58 -4.13 7.12
N HIS A 135 -16.30 -4.11 7.49
CA HIS A 135 -15.34 -3.18 6.92
C HIS A 135 -15.04 -3.46 5.44
N LEU A 136 -15.01 -4.74 5.02
CA LEU A 136 -14.86 -5.07 3.60
C LEU A 136 -16.09 -4.63 2.78
N ALA A 137 -17.29 -4.79 3.32
CA ALA A 137 -18.51 -4.31 2.69
C ALA A 137 -18.49 -2.79 2.52
N SER A 138 -18.11 -2.03 3.55
CA SER A 138 -18.04 -0.56 3.46
C SER A 138 -17.04 -0.07 2.41
N LEU A 139 -15.87 -0.71 2.31
CA LEU A 139 -14.91 -0.42 1.22
C LEU A 139 -15.53 -0.66 -0.16
N LYS A 140 -16.25 -1.78 -0.33
CA LYS A 140 -16.90 -2.14 -1.60
C LYS A 140 -18.09 -1.25 -1.93
N GLN A 141 -18.79 -0.71 -0.94
CA GLN A 141 -19.95 0.19 -1.11
C GLN A 141 -19.56 1.66 -1.35
N GLN A 142 -18.35 2.09 -0.96
CA GLN A 142 -17.92 3.48 -1.13
C GLN A 142 -18.16 3.99 -2.57
N GLU A 143 -18.53 5.25 -2.77
CA GLU A 143 -18.64 5.76 -4.13
C GLU A 143 -17.26 5.94 -4.78
N GLY A 144 -17.18 5.60 -6.07
CA GLY A 144 -15.94 5.73 -6.84
C GLY A 144 -14.80 4.80 -6.39
N ARG A 145 -13.57 5.25 -6.69
CA ARG A 145 -12.34 4.49 -6.43
C ARG A 145 -11.95 4.57 -4.95
N LEU A 146 -11.38 3.49 -4.42
CA LEU A 146 -10.68 3.53 -3.14
C LEU A 146 -9.45 4.44 -3.23
N PRO A 147 -8.96 4.98 -2.10
CA PRO A 147 -7.75 5.78 -2.08
C PRO A 147 -6.55 5.01 -2.66
N GLN A 148 -5.63 5.76 -3.26
CA GLN A 148 -4.42 5.19 -3.84
C GLN A 148 -3.54 4.54 -2.78
N ILE A 149 -2.94 3.39 -3.11
CA ILE A 149 -2.08 2.65 -2.18
C ILE A 149 -0.70 3.31 -2.16
N PRO A 150 -0.21 3.88 -1.04
CA PRO A 150 1.03 4.65 -1.02
C PRO A 150 2.26 3.87 -1.54
N SER A 151 2.33 2.57 -1.23
CA SER A 151 3.44 1.71 -1.67
C SER A 151 3.36 1.28 -3.13
N ALA A 152 2.22 1.44 -3.81
CA ALA A 152 1.96 0.93 -5.15
C ALA A 152 2.05 2.02 -6.24
N ARG A 153 3.09 2.88 -6.17
CA ARG A 153 3.24 4.08 -7.00
C ARG A 153 3.05 3.82 -8.52
N LEU A 154 3.58 2.72 -9.06
CA LEU A 154 3.36 2.32 -10.46
C LEU A 154 1.88 2.06 -10.77
N ASN A 155 1.18 1.30 -9.92
CA ASN A 155 -0.22 0.98 -10.15
C ASN A 155 -1.10 2.24 -10.05
N ASN A 156 -0.79 3.12 -9.10
CA ASN A 156 -1.44 4.42 -8.97
C ASN A 156 -1.22 5.26 -10.24
N PHE A 157 0.04 5.33 -10.72
CA PHE A 157 0.38 6.03 -11.95
C PHE A 157 -0.41 5.51 -13.16
N ILE A 158 -0.41 4.18 -13.39
CA ILE A 158 -1.15 3.57 -14.50
C ILE A 158 -2.65 3.85 -14.37
N SER A 159 -3.20 3.73 -13.16
CA SER A 159 -4.62 3.97 -12.91
C SER A 159 -5.01 5.41 -13.22
N ASP A 160 -4.21 6.39 -12.81
CA ASP A 160 -4.47 7.80 -13.11
C ASP A 160 -4.26 8.11 -14.59
N PHE A 161 -3.20 7.55 -15.19
CA PHE A 161 -2.90 7.73 -16.61
C PHE A 161 -4.06 7.27 -17.49
N ILE A 162 -4.61 6.08 -17.23
CA ILE A 162 -5.74 5.51 -17.99
C ILE A 162 -7.05 6.28 -17.71
N ALA A 163 -7.22 6.81 -16.50
CA ALA A 163 -8.41 7.57 -16.13
C ALA A 163 -8.44 8.99 -16.73
N ASP A 164 -7.31 9.52 -17.20
CA ASP A 164 -7.25 10.85 -17.81
C ASP A 164 -7.84 10.83 -19.24
N PRO A 165 -8.87 11.64 -19.53
CA PRO A 165 -9.45 11.74 -20.88
C PRO A 165 -8.44 12.09 -21.98
N GLU A 166 -7.35 12.80 -21.68
CA GLU A 166 -6.28 13.11 -22.63
C GLU A 166 -5.50 11.87 -23.12
N ASN A 167 -5.65 10.75 -22.43
CA ASN A 167 -4.98 9.48 -22.74
C ASN A 167 -5.97 8.39 -23.18
N LYS A 168 -7.19 8.74 -23.59
CA LYS A 168 -8.25 7.79 -23.95
C LYS A 168 -7.83 6.70 -24.94
N ASP A 169 -6.95 7.03 -25.90
CA ASP A 169 -6.45 6.10 -26.92
C ASP A 169 -5.09 5.46 -26.54
N LYS A 170 -4.59 5.76 -25.34
CA LYS A 170 -3.32 5.24 -24.83
C LYS A 170 -3.59 4.15 -23.81
N GLY A 171 -2.92 3.03 -23.97
CA GLY A 171 -3.07 1.87 -23.11
C GLY A 171 -2.02 1.81 -22.01
N LYS A 172 -2.09 0.69 -21.27
CA LYS A 172 -1.11 0.32 -20.23
C LYS A 172 0.33 0.29 -20.74
N LYS A 173 0.55 -0.04 -22.02
CA LYS A 173 1.90 -0.10 -22.62
C LYS A 173 2.56 1.28 -22.62
N GLN A 174 1.86 2.30 -23.14
CA GLN A 174 2.38 3.68 -23.12
C GLN A 174 2.57 4.18 -21.69
N ALA A 175 1.66 3.87 -20.77
CA ALA A 175 1.81 4.21 -19.35
C ALA A 175 3.10 3.64 -18.74
N LEU A 176 3.46 2.40 -19.11
CA LEU A 176 4.68 1.74 -18.66
C LEU A 176 5.94 2.38 -19.24
N GLU A 177 5.93 2.75 -20.52
CA GLU A 177 7.05 3.44 -21.18
C GLU A 177 7.33 4.80 -20.52
N ILE A 178 6.28 5.61 -20.33
CA ILE A 178 6.38 6.90 -19.63
C ILE A 178 6.85 6.71 -18.19
N TRP A 179 6.36 5.69 -17.50
CA TRP A 179 6.80 5.37 -16.15
C TRP A 179 8.31 5.06 -16.09
N GLN A 180 8.86 4.33 -17.07
CA GLN A 180 10.31 4.09 -17.12
C GLN A 180 11.08 5.41 -17.23
N ALA A 181 10.67 6.32 -18.11
CA ALA A 181 11.29 7.63 -18.25
C ALA A 181 11.17 8.47 -16.95
N LEU A 182 10.00 8.48 -16.31
CA LEU A 182 9.76 9.20 -15.05
C LEU A 182 10.63 8.65 -13.90
N LYS A 183 10.95 7.35 -13.91
CA LYS A 183 11.81 6.73 -12.87
C LYS A 183 13.21 7.31 -12.84
N GLU A 184 13.71 7.80 -13.97
CA GLU A 184 15.07 8.32 -14.12
C GLU A 184 15.19 9.80 -13.75
N LYS A 185 14.07 10.52 -13.69
CA LYS A 185 14.05 11.93 -13.32
C LYS A 185 13.96 12.10 -11.80
N ASN A 186 14.55 13.16 -11.28
CA ASN A 186 14.37 13.59 -9.89
C ASN A 186 13.01 14.31 -9.72
N LEU A 187 11.92 13.58 -9.97
CA LEU A 187 10.54 14.09 -9.87
C LEU A 187 9.68 13.11 -9.05
N PRO A 188 8.60 13.59 -8.41
CA PRO A 188 7.66 12.73 -7.72
C PRO A 188 7.13 11.63 -8.65
N LYS A 189 7.06 10.40 -8.14
CA LYS A 189 6.65 9.22 -8.92
C LYS A 189 5.12 9.11 -9.00
N THR A 190 4.48 10.15 -9.52
CA THR A 190 3.02 10.29 -9.65
C THR A 190 2.64 10.72 -11.06
N TYR A 191 1.39 10.43 -11.47
CA TYR A 191 0.90 10.84 -12.78
C TYR A 191 0.82 12.37 -12.91
N LEU A 192 0.41 13.06 -11.84
CA LEU A 192 0.34 14.52 -11.83
C LEU A 192 1.71 15.17 -12.09
N ALA A 193 2.78 14.68 -11.45
CA ALA A 193 4.12 15.19 -11.67
C ALA A 193 4.60 14.95 -13.10
N TYR A 194 4.26 13.81 -13.70
CA TYR A 194 4.48 13.59 -15.13
C TYR A 194 3.71 14.60 -15.97
N LYS A 195 2.40 14.80 -15.72
CA LYS A 195 1.56 15.70 -16.51
C LYS A 195 2.09 17.14 -16.50
N GLN A 196 2.57 17.60 -15.36
CA GLN A 196 3.18 18.94 -15.19
C GLN A 196 4.55 19.08 -15.86
N ASN A 197 5.29 17.98 -16.05
CA ASN A 197 6.65 17.98 -16.58
C ASN A 197 6.76 17.22 -17.91
N LYS A 198 5.65 17.02 -18.61
CA LYS A 198 5.55 16.14 -19.79
C LYS A 198 6.62 16.43 -20.84
N TYR A 199 6.84 17.70 -21.16
CA TYR A 199 7.85 18.14 -22.14
C TYR A 199 9.30 17.88 -21.73
N GLN A 200 9.58 17.69 -20.43
CA GLN A 200 10.92 17.36 -19.92
C GLN A 200 11.16 15.85 -19.86
N ILE A 201 10.08 15.06 -19.88
CA ILE A 201 10.10 13.60 -19.73
C ILE A 201 10.03 12.90 -21.09
N GLU A 202 9.29 13.45 -22.05
CA GLU A 202 9.08 12.88 -23.39
C GLU A 202 10.10 13.35 -24.44
N LYS A 203 11.11 14.13 -24.05
CA LYS A 203 12.28 14.45 -24.87
C LYS A 203 13.39 13.44 -24.63
#